data_AF-A0A346CIV2-F1
#
_entry.id   AF-A0A346CIV2-F1
#
_cell.length_a   1.000
_cell.length_b   1.000
_cell.length_c   1.000
_cell.angle_alpha   90.00
_cell.angle_beta   90.00
_cell.angle_gamma   90.00
#
_symmetry.space_group_name_H-M   'P 1'
#
loop_
_entity.id
_entity.type
_entity.pdbx_description
1 polymer ?
#
loop_
_entity_poly.entity_id
_entity_poly.type
_entity_poly.pdbx_seq_one_letter_code
_entity_poly.pdbx_strand_id
1 'polypeptide(L)'
;MKLLAPVLWAMAALGVTWLVAVDSKESCTKHSNGCSTPVPLPCKEYFRPACDIHDNCYHCGKTFGISRGECDEAFLKDMTALCEKLGRDSATCPATRKRGVTSRRATSIAHSRLWTKALVQKSFLNRKARNVVLLLPMTCQGWAKDYHLAVRLAGASSYSVTTDLEACQGLEHCLPNH
;
A
#
# COMPACT_ATOMS: atom_id res chain seq x y z
N MET A 1 56.41 12.21 0.86
CA MET A 1 55.32 11.25 0.57
C MET A 1 54.99 10.52 1.86
N LYS A 2 53.78 10.67 2.44
CA LYS A 2 53.15 9.80 3.48
C LYS A 2 52.05 10.56 4.27
N LEU A 3 51.00 11.08 3.62
CA LEU A 3 49.81 11.56 4.35
C LEU A 3 48.47 11.36 3.59
N LEU A 4 48.43 10.50 2.56
CA LEU A 4 47.20 10.23 1.81
C LEU A 4 46.53 8.90 2.20
N ALA A 5 47.25 8.02 2.91
CA ALA A 5 46.76 6.71 3.29
C ALA A 5 45.64 6.72 4.37
N PRO A 6 45.69 7.53 5.45
CA PRO A 6 44.70 7.39 6.53
C PRO A 6 43.34 8.01 6.21
N VAL A 7 43.29 8.98 5.28
CA VAL A 7 42.03 9.66 4.89
C VAL A 7 41.15 8.76 4.03
N LEU A 8 41.75 7.90 3.20
CA LEU A 8 41.01 6.96 2.34
C LEU A 8 40.28 5.87 3.14
N TRP A 9 40.81 5.47 4.30
CA TRP A 9 40.17 4.47 5.17
C TRP A 9 38.98 5.04 5.96
N ALA A 10 39.04 6.31 6.36
CA ALA A 10 37.93 6.96 7.07
C ALA A 10 36.67 7.12 6.19
N MET A 11 36.85 7.36 4.89
CA MET A 11 35.73 7.48 3.94
C MET A 11 35.09 6.14 3.58
N ALA A 12 35.87 5.04 3.62
CA ALA A 12 35.32 3.69 3.46
C ALA A 12 34.45 3.29 4.66
N ALA A 13 34.85 3.62 5.89
CA ALA A 13 34.07 3.32 7.09
C ALA A 13 32.77 4.13 7.17
N LEU A 14 32.78 5.41 6.78
CA LEU A 14 31.58 6.27 6.78
C LEU A 14 30.64 6.01 5.58
N GLY A 15 31.18 5.56 4.45
CA GLY A 15 30.38 5.19 3.26
C GLY A 15 29.61 3.87 3.42
N VAL A 16 30.15 2.92 4.18
CA VAL A 16 29.52 1.60 4.41
C VAL A 16 28.28 1.71 5.30
N THR A 17 28.20 2.69 6.21
CA THR A 17 27.02 2.88 7.07
C THR A 17 25.78 3.45 6.38
N TRP A 18 25.88 4.03 5.18
CA TRP A 18 24.73 4.63 4.49
C TRP A 18 24.07 3.73 3.44
N LEU A 19 24.65 2.56 3.14
CA LEU A 19 24.14 1.64 2.11
C LEU A 19 23.23 0.54 2.65
N VAL A 20 23.03 0.45 3.96
CA VAL A 20 22.09 -0.52 4.58
C VAL A 20 20.84 0.19 5.10
N ALA A 21 20.17 0.91 4.19
CA ALA A 21 18.78 1.31 4.37
C ALA A 21 18.01 1.11 3.06
N VAL A 22 18.36 0.07 2.30
CA VAL A 22 17.36 -0.60 1.49
C VAL A 22 16.74 -1.61 2.43
N ASP A 23 15.65 -1.21 3.07
CA ASP A 23 14.71 -2.12 3.70
C ASP A 23 14.23 -3.06 2.60
N SER A 24 14.93 -4.19 2.42
CA SER A 24 14.53 -5.28 1.56
C SER A 24 13.38 -6.03 2.21
N LYS A 25 12.31 -5.31 2.60
CA LYS A 25 10.99 -5.83 2.30
C LYS A 25 10.91 -5.81 0.79
N GLU A 26 11.26 -6.93 0.17
CA GLU A 26 10.73 -7.23 -1.15
C GLU A 26 9.24 -6.89 -1.07
N SER A 27 8.80 -5.87 -1.82
CA SER A 27 7.42 -5.46 -1.74
C SER A 27 6.60 -6.69 -2.13
N CYS A 28 5.54 -7.02 -1.37
CA CYS A 28 4.63 -8.14 -1.64
C CYS A 28 3.82 -7.91 -2.94
N THR A 29 4.48 -7.51 -4.02
CA THR A 29 3.91 -7.06 -5.28
C THR A 29 4.04 -8.12 -6.36
N LYS A 30 4.78 -9.21 -6.13
CA LYS A 30 5.09 -10.26 -7.13
C LYS A 30 3.84 -10.79 -7.82
N HIS A 31 2.84 -11.21 -7.04
CA HIS A 31 1.55 -11.70 -7.55
C HIS A 31 0.38 -10.72 -7.29
N SER A 32 0.69 -9.46 -6.98
CA SER A 32 -0.31 -8.47 -6.58
C SER A 32 -0.87 -7.67 -7.76
N ASN A 33 -2.20 -7.61 -7.86
CA ASN A 33 -2.92 -6.54 -8.56
C ASN A 33 -3.37 -5.42 -7.58
N GLY A 34 -3.20 -5.67 -6.28
CA GLY A 34 -3.52 -4.90 -5.10
C GLY A 34 -5.02 -4.76 -4.92
N CYS A 35 -5.49 -3.58 -4.52
CA CYS A 35 -6.90 -3.42 -4.15
C CYS A 35 -7.86 -3.28 -5.37
N SER A 36 -7.66 -4.06 -6.43
CA SER A 36 -8.54 -4.04 -7.61
C SER A 36 -9.84 -4.79 -7.30
N THR A 37 -10.90 -4.03 -7.10
CA THR A 37 -12.23 -4.54 -6.77
C THR A 37 -13.19 -4.27 -7.94
N PRO A 38 -14.20 -5.12 -8.17
CA PRO A 38 -15.21 -4.88 -9.22
C PRO A 38 -15.96 -3.55 -9.03
N VAL A 39 -16.09 -3.11 -7.78
CA VAL A 39 -16.69 -1.83 -7.40
C VAL A 39 -15.60 -0.89 -6.89
N PRO A 40 -15.58 0.39 -7.30
CA PRO A 40 -14.58 1.33 -6.81
C PRO A 40 -14.84 1.65 -5.33
N LEU A 41 -14.08 1.01 -4.46
CA LEU A 41 -14.07 1.31 -3.03
C LEU A 41 -13.02 2.40 -2.71
N PRO A 42 -13.29 3.32 -1.77
CA PRO A 42 -12.32 4.29 -1.27
C PRO A 42 -11.28 3.59 -0.38
N CYS A 43 -10.32 4.34 0.15
CA CYS A 43 -9.20 3.79 0.94
C CYS A 43 -8.24 2.86 0.16
N LYS A 44 -8.42 2.70 -1.16
CA LYS A 44 -7.61 1.84 -2.04
C LYS A 44 -6.10 1.99 -1.84
N GLU A 45 -5.61 3.23 -1.81
CA GLU A 45 -4.17 3.50 -1.61
C GLU A 45 -3.71 3.14 -0.20
N TYR A 46 -4.56 3.40 0.79
CA TYR A 46 -4.26 3.16 2.19
C TYR A 46 -4.18 1.67 2.52
N PHE A 47 -5.11 0.88 1.98
CA PHE A 47 -5.15 -0.57 2.15
C PHE A 47 -4.24 -1.34 1.19
N ARG A 48 -3.50 -0.65 0.30
CA ARG A 48 -2.62 -1.29 -0.68
C ARG A 48 -1.70 -2.35 -0.06
N PRO A 49 -1.03 -2.11 1.09
CA PRO A 49 -0.17 -3.13 1.69
C PRO A 49 -0.92 -4.42 2.08
N ALA A 50 -2.15 -4.31 2.59
CA ALA A 50 -2.96 -5.47 2.95
C ALA A 50 -3.46 -6.22 1.71
N CYS A 51 -3.84 -5.50 0.66
CA CYS A 51 -4.25 -6.12 -0.61
C CYS A 51 -3.09 -6.84 -1.30
N ASP A 52 -1.89 -6.26 -1.25
CA ASP A 52 -0.67 -6.85 -1.79
C ASP A 52 -0.37 -8.21 -1.10
N ILE A 53 -0.48 -8.28 0.23
CA ILE A 53 -0.36 -9.55 1.00
C ILE A 53 -1.48 -10.53 0.64
N HIS A 54 -2.73 -10.07 0.59
CA HIS A 54 -3.89 -10.92 0.26
C HIS A 54 -3.76 -11.57 -1.11
N ASP A 55 -3.33 -10.83 -2.13
CA ASP A 55 -3.13 -11.36 -3.48
C ASP A 55 -2.04 -12.45 -3.52
N ASN A 56 -0.93 -12.28 -2.79
CA ASN A 56 0.07 -13.34 -2.68
C ASN A 56 -0.46 -14.55 -1.92
N CYS A 57 -1.29 -14.35 -0.90
CA CYS A 57 -1.97 -15.46 -0.21
C CYS A 57 -2.95 -16.18 -1.13
N TYR A 58 -3.69 -15.45 -1.96
CA TYR A 58 -4.58 -16.04 -2.96
C TYR A 58 -3.83 -16.83 -4.01
N HIS A 59 -2.63 -16.38 -4.39
CA HIS A 59 -1.80 -17.09 -5.33
C HIS A 59 -1.13 -18.32 -4.68
N CYS A 60 -0.41 -18.12 -3.58
CA CYS A 60 0.51 -19.09 -3.01
C CYS A 60 -0.01 -19.83 -1.77
N GLY A 61 -1.05 -19.35 -1.12
CA GLY A 61 -1.51 -19.86 0.18
C GLY A 61 -1.75 -21.36 0.16
N LYS A 62 -2.33 -21.89 -0.93
CA LYS A 62 -2.56 -23.34 -1.08
C LYS A 62 -1.27 -24.17 -1.01
N THR A 63 -0.18 -23.68 -1.61
CA THR A 63 1.15 -24.33 -1.57
C THR A 63 1.67 -24.45 -0.14
N PHE A 64 1.32 -23.51 0.73
CA PHE A 64 1.71 -23.49 2.14
C PHE A 64 0.61 -23.99 3.09
N GLY A 65 -0.44 -24.62 2.57
CA GLY A 65 -1.53 -25.16 3.39
C GLY A 65 -2.52 -24.11 3.94
N ILE A 66 -2.47 -22.87 3.46
CA ILE A 66 -3.35 -21.77 3.86
C ILE A 66 -4.57 -21.76 2.96
N SER A 67 -5.75 -21.89 3.56
CA SER A 67 -7.04 -21.85 2.86
C SER A 67 -7.42 -20.42 2.44
N ARG A 68 -8.34 -20.31 1.48
CA ARG A 68 -8.92 -19.01 1.08
C ARG A 68 -9.50 -18.25 2.27
N GLY A 69 -10.20 -18.96 3.15
CA GLY A 69 -10.82 -18.35 4.34
C GLY A 69 -9.77 -17.76 5.28
N GLU A 70 -8.63 -18.43 5.46
CA GLU A 70 -7.52 -17.90 6.24
C GLU A 70 -6.89 -16.67 5.58
N CYS A 71 -6.76 -16.64 4.25
CA CYS A 71 -6.35 -15.44 3.53
C CYS A 71 -7.32 -14.27 3.74
N ASP A 72 -8.63 -14.51 3.63
CA ASP A 72 -9.67 -13.47 3.75
C ASP A 72 -9.71 -12.89 5.17
N GLU A 73 -9.62 -13.73 6.20
CA GLU A 73 -9.60 -13.28 7.60
C GLU A 73 -8.30 -12.53 7.94
N ALA A 74 -7.15 -12.98 7.42
CA ALA A 74 -5.89 -12.26 7.55
C ALA A 74 -5.94 -10.89 6.86
N PHE A 75 -6.58 -10.80 5.69
CA PHE A 75 -6.78 -9.55 4.97
C PHE A 75 -7.59 -8.53 5.77
N LEU A 76 -8.68 -8.97 6.42
CA LEU A 76 -9.44 -8.11 7.33
C LEU A 76 -8.58 -7.63 8.51
N LYS A 77 -7.81 -8.55 9.12
CA LYS A 77 -6.91 -8.25 10.24
C LYS A 77 -5.86 -7.20 9.84
N ASP A 78 -5.25 -7.33 8.67
CA ASP A 78 -4.23 -6.40 8.19
C ASP A 78 -4.80 -5.01 7.90
N MET A 79 -5.97 -4.93 7.27
CA MET A 79 -6.66 -3.66 7.07
C MET A 79 -7.06 -3.01 8.39
N THR A 80 -7.54 -3.79 9.36
CA THR A 80 -7.87 -3.33 10.72
C THR A 80 -6.63 -2.77 11.43
N ALA A 81 -5.50 -3.47 11.34
CA ALA A 81 -4.23 -3.03 11.91
C ALA A 81 -3.68 -1.76 11.24
N LEU A 82 -3.94 -1.56 9.94
CA LEU A 82 -3.70 -0.27 9.30
C LEU A 82 -4.58 0.81 9.96
N CYS A 83 -5.89 0.60 10.04
CA CYS A 83 -6.82 1.56 10.63
C CYS A 83 -6.46 1.96 12.08
N GLU A 84 -6.01 1.01 12.90
CA GLU A 84 -5.58 1.29 14.28
C GLU A 84 -4.42 2.30 14.36
N LYS A 85 -3.53 2.32 13.36
CA LYS A 85 -2.40 3.27 13.29
C LYS A 85 -2.85 4.71 13.07
N LEU A 86 -4.07 4.95 12.60
CA LEU A 86 -4.58 6.30 12.36
C LEU A 86 -5.05 7.02 13.64
N GLY A 87 -5.20 6.28 14.75
CA GLY A 87 -5.78 6.81 15.99
C GLY A 87 -7.31 6.97 15.89
N ARG A 88 -7.97 7.17 17.05
CA ARG A 88 -9.45 7.16 17.18
C ARG A 88 -10.16 8.27 16.38
N ASP A 89 -9.45 9.33 15.99
CA ASP A 89 -10.04 10.52 15.37
C ASP A 89 -10.03 10.51 13.84
N SER A 90 -9.42 9.50 13.21
CA SER A 90 -9.35 9.40 11.75
C SER A 90 -10.56 8.66 11.20
N ALA A 91 -11.63 9.39 10.95
CA ALA A 91 -12.81 8.87 10.25
C ALA A 91 -12.53 8.55 8.76
N THR A 92 -11.39 8.97 8.22
CA THR A 92 -11.10 8.93 6.78
C THR A 92 -9.70 8.40 6.51
N CYS A 93 -9.60 7.40 5.64
CA CYS A 93 -8.30 6.87 5.23
C CYS A 93 -7.46 7.97 4.55
N PRO A 94 -6.23 8.23 5.02
CA PRO A 94 -5.38 9.21 4.37
C PRO A 94 -4.99 8.68 2.99
N ALA A 95 -5.07 9.53 1.96
CA ALA A 95 -4.28 9.29 0.76
C ALA A 95 -2.83 9.22 1.21
N THR A 96 -2.10 8.16 0.83
CA THR A 96 -0.68 8.05 1.14
C THR A 96 0.01 9.26 0.52
N ARG A 97 0.32 10.29 1.33
CA ARG A 97 1.22 11.36 0.88
C ARG A 97 2.51 10.64 0.51
N LYS A 98 2.87 10.67 -0.78
CA LYS A 98 4.25 10.46 -1.19
C LYS A 98 5.09 11.28 -0.22
N ARG A 99 5.89 10.62 0.61
CA ARG A 99 6.78 11.27 1.57
C ARG A 99 7.57 12.27 0.74
N GLY A 100 7.25 13.55 0.89
CA GLY A 100 7.85 14.60 0.09
C GLY A 100 9.32 14.62 0.41
N VAL A 101 10.14 14.06 -0.48
CA VAL A 101 11.57 14.31 -0.47
C VAL A 101 11.69 15.80 -0.67
N THR A 102 12.02 16.54 0.39
CA THR A 102 12.30 17.96 0.33
C THR A 102 13.58 18.16 -0.48
N SER A 103 13.46 18.20 -1.80
CA SER A 103 14.51 18.75 -2.66
C SER A 103 14.51 20.26 -2.44
N ARG A 104 15.41 20.74 -1.57
CA ARG A 104 15.76 22.16 -1.50
C ARG A 104 16.56 22.52 -2.76
N ARG A 105 15.91 22.93 -3.86
CA ARG A 105 16.46 23.93 -4.80
C ARG A 105 15.45 24.41 -5.85
N ALA A 106 15.16 25.73 -5.80
CA ALA A 106 14.89 26.69 -6.89
C ALA A 106 13.69 26.42 -7.86
N THR A 107 12.88 27.37 -8.34
CA THR A 107 12.94 28.84 -8.43
C THR A 107 11.54 29.39 -8.74
N SER A 108 11.33 30.69 -8.57
CA SER A 108 10.09 31.43 -8.83
C SER A 108 9.64 31.40 -10.30
N ILE A 109 8.41 30.93 -10.55
CA ILE A 109 7.60 31.40 -11.69
C ILE A 109 6.18 31.68 -11.16
N ALA A 110 5.99 32.91 -10.70
CA ALA A 110 4.67 33.50 -10.56
C ALA A 110 4.19 33.83 -11.98
N HIS A 111 3.18 33.11 -12.50
CA HIS A 111 2.18 33.63 -13.45
C HIS A 111 1.09 32.59 -13.83
N SER A 112 1.16 31.34 -13.38
CA SER A 112 0.13 30.31 -13.67
C SER A 112 -1.01 30.18 -12.63
N ARG A 113 -0.95 30.92 -11.51
CA ARG A 113 -1.80 30.68 -10.31
C ARG A 113 -3.29 30.97 -10.49
N LEU A 114 -3.70 31.71 -11.52
CA LEU A 114 -5.12 32.06 -11.74
C LEU A 114 -5.89 30.93 -12.43
N TRP A 115 -5.29 30.25 -13.40
CA TRP A 115 -5.95 29.18 -14.16
C TRP A 115 -6.04 27.86 -13.37
N THR A 116 -5.07 27.59 -12.50
CA THR A 116 -5.11 26.40 -11.63
C THR A 116 -6.28 26.47 -10.66
N LYS A 117 -6.63 27.66 -10.14
CA LYS A 117 -7.77 27.81 -9.22
C LYS A 117 -9.11 27.51 -9.90
N ALA A 118 -9.29 27.93 -11.15
CA ALA A 118 -10.53 27.68 -11.90
C ALA A 118 -10.73 26.20 -12.26
N LEU A 119 -9.66 25.47 -12.61
CA LEU A 119 -9.72 24.03 -12.90
C LEU A 119 -9.92 23.19 -11.63
N VAL A 120 -9.32 23.59 -10.50
CA VAL A 120 -9.54 22.97 -9.19
C VAL A 120 -10.97 23.16 -8.69
N GLN A 121 -11.58 24.31 -8.96
CA GLN A 121 -12.95 24.61 -8.52
C GLN A 121 -14.00 23.82 -9.32
N LYS A 122 -13.80 23.63 -10.64
CA LYS A 122 -14.67 22.79 -11.46
C LYS A 122 -14.52 21.28 -11.16
N SER A 123 -13.33 20.81 -10.79
CA SER A 123 -13.14 19.41 -10.37
C SER A 123 -13.77 19.12 -9.00
N PHE A 124 -13.79 20.09 -8.09
CA PHE A 124 -14.44 19.96 -6.78
C PHE A 124 -15.96 19.82 -6.87
N LEU A 125 -16.60 20.59 -7.77
CA LEU A 125 -18.05 20.51 -7.98
C LEU A 125 -18.46 19.21 -8.69
N ASN A 126 -17.61 18.66 -9.55
CA ASN A 126 -17.86 17.37 -10.21
C ASN A 126 -17.57 16.16 -9.30
N ARG A 127 -16.62 16.29 -8.36
CA ARG A 127 -16.35 15.29 -7.31
C ARG A 127 -17.52 15.15 -6.31
N LYS A 128 -18.24 16.25 -6.03
CA LYS A 128 -19.42 16.23 -5.14
C LYS A 128 -20.62 15.51 -5.75
N ALA A 129 -20.74 15.48 -7.08
CA ALA A 129 -21.89 14.90 -7.78
C ALA A 129 -21.81 13.37 -7.97
N ARG A 130 -20.62 12.75 -7.95
CA ARG A 130 -20.47 11.28 -8.06
C ARG A 130 -20.57 10.52 -6.74
N ASN A 131 -20.63 11.22 -5.60
CA ASN A 131 -20.64 10.63 -4.25
C ASN A 131 -22.02 10.70 -3.57
N VAL A 132 -23.10 10.86 -4.35
CA VAL A 132 -24.45 11.08 -3.81
C VAL A 132 -25.14 9.77 -3.37
N VAL A 133 -24.50 8.61 -3.51
CA VAL A 133 -25.03 7.34 -2.99
C VAL A 133 -24.18 6.90 -1.80
N LEU A 134 -24.77 6.91 -0.59
CA LEU A 134 -24.30 6.44 0.73
C LEU A 134 -23.70 7.51 1.67
N LEU A 135 -24.62 8.26 2.28
CA LEU A 135 -24.43 9.28 3.31
C LEU A 135 -24.25 8.70 4.72
N LEU A 136 -23.07 8.14 5.02
CA LEU A 136 -22.45 8.17 6.36
C LEU A 136 -20.93 8.20 6.15
N PRO A 137 -20.14 8.98 6.92
CA PRO A 137 -18.69 8.87 6.88
C PRO A 137 -18.31 7.48 7.43
N MET A 138 -18.18 6.51 6.53
CA MET A 138 -17.70 5.18 6.92
C MET A 138 -16.26 5.32 7.39
N THR A 139 -16.04 4.87 8.63
CA THR A 139 -14.73 4.84 9.26
C THR A 139 -13.80 3.95 8.46
N CYS A 140 -12.47 4.08 8.67
CA CYS A 140 -11.51 3.15 8.09
C CYS A 140 -11.90 1.68 8.37
N GLN A 141 -12.38 1.39 9.59
CA GLN A 141 -12.86 0.07 9.98
C GLN A 141 -14.10 -0.39 9.20
N GLY A 142 -15.01 0.53 8.86
CA GLY A 142 -16.14 0.25 7.98
C GLY A 142 -15.67 -0.20 6.60
N TRP A 143 -14.74 0.56 6.00
CA TRP A 143 -14.18 0.19 4.70
C TRP A 143 -13.42 -1.14 4.73
N ALA A 144 -12.66 -1.42 5.78
CA ALA A 144 -11.98 -2.71 5.93
C ALA A 144 -12.98 -3.89 5.87
N LYS A 145 -14.14 -3.76 6.51
CA LYS A 145 -15.21 -4.76 6.47
C LYS A 145 -15.84 -4.88 5.09
N ASP A 146 -16.05 -3.78 4.38
CA ASP A 146 -16.61 -3.81 3.02
C ASP A 146 -15.67 -4.49 2.03
N TYR A 147 -14.36 -4.23 2.11
CA TYR A 147 -13.35 -4.94 1.32
C TYR A 147 -13.35 -6.44 1.62
N HIS A 148 -13.38 -6.81 2.91
CA HIS A 148 -13.46 -8.21 3.33
C HIS A 148 -14.73 -8.91 2.82
N LEU A 149 -15.88 -8.25 2.92
CA LEU A 149 -17.14 -8.77 2.39
C LEU A 149 -17.07 -8.96 0.87
N ALA A 150 -16.49 -8.01 0.14
CA ALA A 150 -16.32 -8.10 -1.30
C ALA A 150 -15.48 -9.32 -1.71
N VAL A 151 -14.34 -9.58 -1.05
CA VAL A 151 -13.51 -10.75 -1.37
C VAL A 151 -14.17 -12.07 -0.95
N ARG A 152 -14.93 -12.10 0.15
CA ARG A 152 -15.66 -13.32 0.55
C ARG A 152 -16.77 -13.68 -0.43
N LEU A 153 -17.44 -12.70 -1.01
CA LEU A 153 -18.54 -12.92 -1.96
C LEU A 153 -18.05 -13.20 -3.40
N ALA A 154 -16.97 -12.55 -3.83
CA ALA A 154 -16.55 -12.56 -5.24
C ALA A 154 -15.12 -13.08 -5.48
N GLY A 155 -14.31 -13.26 -4.44
CA GLY A 155 -12.90 -13.64 -4.57
C GLY A 155 -12.66 -15.13 -4.80
N ALA A 156 -13.69 -15.97 -4.74
CA ALA A 156 -13.56 -17.42 -4.89
C ALA A 156 -12.83 -17.84 -6.17
N SER A 157 -13.10 -17.18 -7.29
CA SER A 157 -12.48 -17.46 -8.59
C SER A 157 -11.03 -16.99 -8.72
N SER A 158 -10.55 -16.18 -7.78
CA SER A 158 -9.20 -15.61 -7.79
C SER A 158 -8.22 -16.40 -6.91
N TYR A 159 -8.73 -17.26 -6.03
CA TYR A 159 -7.90 -18.13 -5.21
C TYR A 159 -7.35 -19.30 -6.03
N SER A 160 -6.04 -19.43 -6.08
CA SER A 160 -5.39 -20.52 -6.80
C SER A 160 -5.40 -21.80 -5.97
N VAL A 161 -5.94 -22.86 -6.56
CA VAL A 161 -5.96 -24.21 -5.97
C VAL A 161 -4.73 -25.04 -6.35
N THR A 162 -3.93 -24.57 -7.31
CA THR A 162 -2.73 -25.24 -7.82
C THR A 162 -1.69 -24.19 -8.20
N THR A 163 -0.56 -24.19 -7.51
CA THR A 163 0.58 -23.32 -7.82
C THR A 163 1.89 -24.07 -7.73
N ASP A 164 2.81 -23.69 -8.60
CA ASP A 164 4.19 -24.17 -8.59
C ASP A 164 4.93 -23.64 -7.36
N LEU A 165 5.66 -24.53 -6.68
CA LEU A 165 6.47 -24.18 -5.52
C LEU A 165 7.54 -23.14 -5.88
N GLU A 166 8.10 -23.22 -7.09
CA GLU A 166 9.10 -22.25 -7.57
C GLU A 166 8.51 -20.84 -7.73
N ALA A 167 7.25 -20.73 -8.17
CA ALA A 167 6.56 -19.44 -8.31
C ALA A 167 6.34 -18.74 -6.95
N CYS A 168 6.30 -19.53 -5.87
CA CYS A 168 6.03 -19.09 -4.52
C CYS A 168 7.27 -18.98 -3.62
N GLN A 169 8.46 -19.29 -4.14
CA GLN A 169 9.71 -19.18 -3.40
C GLN A 169 9.99 -17.73 -2.97
N GLY A 170 10.37 -17.56 -1.70
CA GLY A 170 10.73 -16.27 -1.10
C GLY A 170 9.52 -15.42 -0.63
N LEU A 171 8.30 -15.89 -0.88
CA LEU A 171 7.08 -15.18 -0.49
C LEU A 171 6.56 -15.55 0.91
N GLU A 172 7.26 -16.37 1.70
CA GLU A 172 6.77 -16.76 3.03
C GLU A 172 6.45 -15.53 3.90
N HIS A 173 7.31 -14.52 3.86
CA HIS A 173 7.13 -13.25 4.58
C HIS A 173 5.96 -12.37 4.09
N CYS A 174 5.35 -12.73 2.96
CA CYS A 174 4.17 -12.10 2.36
C CYS A 174 2.90 -12.93 2.54
N LEU A 175 2.95 -13.99 3.36
CA LEU A 175 1.80 -14.81 3.72
C LEU A 175 1.34 -14.49 5.15
N PRO A 176 0.08 -14.78 5.48
CA PRO A 176 -0.41 -14.64 6.84
C PRO A 176 0.46 -15.40 7.85
N ASN A 177 0.78 -14.75 8.97
CA ASN A 177 1.49 -15.32 10.14
C ASN A 177 3.01 -15.55 9.99
N HIS A 178 3.69 -14.84 9.09
CA HIS A 178 5.16 -14.77 9.03
C HIS A 178 5.73 -13.41 9.49
#